data_AF-A0A656GJW1-F1
#
_entry.id   AF-A0A656GJW1-F1
#
_cell.length_a   1.000
_cell.length_b   1.000
_cell.length_c   1.000
_cell.angle_alpha   90.00
_cell.angle_beta   90.00
_cell.angle_gamma   90.00
#
_symmetry.space_group_name_H-M   'P 1'
#
loop_
_entity.id
_entity.type
_entity.pdbx_description
1 polymer ?
#
loop_
_entity_poly.entity_id
_entity_poly.type
_entity_poly.pdbx_seq_one_letter_code
_entity_poly.pdbx_strand_id
1 'polypeptide(L)' 'MYNSNSAVSQLKNSPLVGNINYAPTVWSRADALKVNENDPTTTQPLVSPDFPVMSDTVFIWDTMPLRELDGTVVSVNGWS' A
#
# COMPACT_ATOMS: atom_id res chain seq x y z
N MET A 1 -24.43 -19.60 -3.41
CA MET A 1 -23.11 -19.36 -2.78
C MET A 1 -22.13 -19.07 -3.89
N TYR A 2 -21.59 -17.85 -3.96
CA TYR A 2 -20.61 -17.47 -4.98
C TYR A 2 -19.25 -18.03 -4.55
N ASN A 3 -18.71 -18.98 -5.31
CA ASN A 3 -17.37 -19.53 -5.06
C ASN A 3 -16.37 -18.48 -5.54
N SER A 4 -15.72 -17.76 -4.62
CA SER A 4 -14.62 -16.88 -4.96
C SER A 4 -13.42 -17.75 -5.35
N ASN A 5 -13.24 -17.94 -6.65
CA ASN A 5 -12.02 -18.50 -7.20
C ASN A 5 -10.85 -17.63 -6.73
N SER A 6 -10.05 -18.16 -5.80
CA SER A 6 -8.81 -17.57 -5.32
C SER A 6 -7.99 -17.00 -6.48
N ALA A 7 -7.44 -15.80 -6.34
CA ALA A 7 -6.55 -15.18 -7.32
C ALA A 7 -5.36 -16.09 -7.72
N VAL A 8 -4.97 -17.02 -6.83
CA VAL A 8 -3.96 -18.06 -7.09
C VAL A 8 -4.39 -19.05 -8.18
N SER A 9 -5.69 -19.33 -8.30
CA SER A 9 -6.24 -20.19 -9.36
C SER A 9 -6.14 -19.53 -10.74
N GLN A 10 -6.33 -18.21 -10.81
CA GLN A 10 -6.25 -17.45 -12.07
C GLN A 10 -4.83 -17.33 -12.62
N LEU A 11 -3.81 -17.41 -11.74
CA LEU A 11 -2.41 -17.39 -12.15
C LEU A 11 -1.98 -18.71 -12.81
N LYS A 12 -2.56 -19.86 -12.45
CA LYS A 12 -2.12 -21.18 -12.95
C LYS A 12 -2.20 -21.36 -14.48
N ASN A 13 -3.00 -20.55 -15.18
CA ASN A 13 -3.22 -20.68 -16.62
C ASN A 13 -2.56 -19.57 -17.46
N SER A 14 -1.72 -18.71 -16.85
CA SER A 14 -1.04 -17.64 -17.59
C SER A 14 0.34 -18.09 -18.10
N PRO A 15 0.70 -17.84 -19.37
CA PRO A 15 2.00 -18.21 -19.95
C PRO A 15 3.22 -17.52 -19.28
N LEU A 16 2.97 -16.59 -18.36
CA LEU A 16 3.99 -15.87 -17.58
C LEU A 16 4.41 -16.61 -16.30
N VAL A 17 3.75 -17.72 -15.92
CA VAL A 17 4.06 -18.48 -14.70
C VAL A 17 5.29 -19.39 -14.83
N GLY A 18 5.83 -19.56 -16.04
CA GLY A 18 7.01 -20.39 -16.30
C GLY A 18 8.33 -19.89 -15.69
N ASN A 19 8.41 -18.62 -15.25
CA ASN A 19 9.67 -17.98 -14.81
C ASN A 19 9.67 -17.54 -13.33
N ILE A 20 8.67 -17.91 -12.53
CA ILE A 20 8.63 -17.53 -11.10
C ILE A 20 9.21 -18.69 -10.27
N ASN A 21 10.48 -18.57 -9.87
CA ASN A 21 11.18 -19.59 -9.06
C ASN A 21 10.94 -19.46 -7.54
N TYR A 22 9.92 -18.71 -7.12
CA TYR A 22 9.61 -18.48 -5.71
C TYR A 22 8.10 -18.56 -5.44
N ALA A 23 7.71 -19.05 -4.27
CA ALA A 23 6.31 -19.03 -3.84
C ALA A 23 5.92 -17.61 -3.39
N PRO A 24 4.74 -17.09 -3.79
CA PRO A 24 4.23 -15.82 -3.26
C PRO A 24 3.91 -15.92 -1.78
N THR A 25 4.13 -14.83 -1.03
CA THR A 25 3.64 -14.69 0.34
C THR A 25 2.16 -14.37 0.33
N VAL A 26 1.38 -15.09 1.15
CA VAL A 26 -0.06 -14.89 1.27
C VAL A 26 -0.37 -14.20 2.61
N TRP A 27 -0.94 -13.00 2.56
CA TRP A 27 -1.58 -12.41 3.73
C TRP A 27 -2.89 -13.17 4.00
N SER A 28 -2.91 -14.00 5.05
CA SER A 28 -3.98 -14.96 5.27
C SER A 28 -5.18 -14.36 6.01
N ARG A 29 -6.33 -15.06 5.97
CA ARG A 29 -7.48 -14.69 6.80
C ARG A 29 -7.17 -14.72 8.30
N ALA A 30 -6.32 -15.65 8.74
CA ALA A 30 -5.90 -15.73 10.14
C ALA A 30 -5.04 -14.53 10.57
N ASP A 31 -4.27 -13.96 9.64
CA ASP A 31 -3.50 -12.74 9.89
C ASP A 31 -4.39 -11.50 9.89
N ALA A 32 -5.36 -11.43 8.97
CA ALA A 32 -6.35 -10.35 8.94
C ALA A 32 -7.22 -10.32 10.22
N LEU A 33 -7.49 -11.46 10.85
CA LEU A 33 -8.20 -11.53 12.14
C LEU A 33 -7.40 -10.96 13.32
N LYS A 34 -6.11 -10.65 13.15
CA LYS A 34 -5.26 -10.03 14.18
C LYS A 34 -5.23 -8.50 14.08
N VAL A 35 -5.86 -7.91 13.06
CA VAL A 35 -5.94 -6.45 12.92
C VAL A 35 -6.67 -5.86 14.13
N ASN A 36 -6.11 -4.81 14.72
CA ASN A 36 -6.64 -4.15 15.90
C ASN A 36 -6.71 -2.64 15.66
N GLU A 37 -7.92 -2.11 15.51
CA GLU A 37 -8.19 -0.68 15.30
C GLU A 37 -7.92 0.21 16.53
N ASN A 38 -7.83 -0.39 17.73
CA ASN A 38 -7.74 0.34 18.99
C ASN A 38 -6.29 0.45 19.53
N ASP A 39 -5.28 -0.01 18.79
CA ASP A 39 -3.88 0.07 19.20
C ASP A 39 -3.31 1.48 18.96
N PRO A 40 -3.04 2.29 20.00
CA PRO A 40 -2.54 3.65 19.83
C PRO A 40 -1.13 3.71 19.23
N THR A 41 -0.37 2.60 19.23
CA THR A 41 0.97 2.54 18.61
C THR A 41 0.91 2.43 17.09
N THR A 42 -0.25 2.03 16.53
CA THR A 42 -0.49 1.90 15.09
C THR A 42 -1.71 2.67 14.59
N THR A 43 -2.34 3.49 15.43
CA THR A 43 -3.46 4.36 15.07
C THR A 43 -2.98 5.78 14.79
N GLN A 44 -3.26 6.28 13.59
CA GLN A 44 -2.96 7.67 13.22
C GLN A 44 -3.73 8.65 14.14
N PRO A 45 -3.10 9.74 14.60
CA PRO A 45 -3.81 10.80 15.33
C PRO A 45 -4.95 11.41 14.51
N LEU A 46 -5.97 11.91 15.21
CA LEU A 46 -7.11 12.58 14.57
C LEU A 46 -6.64 13.83 13.83
N VAL A 47 -7.00 13.91 12.55
CA VAL A 47 -6.82 15.12 11.73
C VAL A 47 -7.92 16.11 12.06
N SER A 48 -7.57 17.38 12.24
CA SER A 48 -8.53 18.46 12.53
C SER A 48 -9.55 18.59 11.39
N PRO A 49 -10.85 18.82 11.68
CA PRO A 49 -11.84 19.13 10.64
C PRO A 49 -11.54 20.44 9.90
N ASP A 50 -10.82 21.38 10.53
CA ASP A 50 -10.43 22.67 9.94
C ASP A 50 -9.02 22.60 9.31
N PHE A 51 -8.70 21.51 8.59
CA PHE A 51 -7.40 21.38 7.94
C PHE A 51 -7.25 22.39 6.79
N PRO A 52 -6.06 23.02 6.62
CA PRO A 52 -5.83 23.93 5.50
C PRO A 52 -5.72 23.15 4.19
N VAL A 53 -6.14 23.78 3.09
CA VAL A 53 -5.94 23.24 1.73
C VAL A 53 -4.59 23.69 1.17
N MET A 54 -3.93 22.81 0.42
CA MET A 54 -2.65 23.12 -0.24
C MET A 54 -2.83 24.06 -1.44
N SER A 55 -3.94 23.93 -2.16
CA SER A 55 -4.27 24.75 -3.32
C SER A 55 -5.79 24.80 -3.51
N ASP A 56 -6.31 25.97 -3.88
CA ASP A 56 -7.74 26.15 -4.22
C ASP A 56 -8.08 25.67 -5.63
N THR A 57 -7.10 25.19 -6.39
CA THR A 57 -7.23 24.93 -7.84
C THR A 57 -7.10 23.47 -8.23
N VAL A 58 -6.46 22.65 -7.39
CA VAL A 58 -6.16 21.24 -7.70
C VAL A 58 -6.40 20.36 -6.48
N PHE A 59 -6.84 19.14 -6.74
CA PHE A 59 -6.91 18.08 -5.72
C PHE A 59 -5.69 17.18 -5.83
N ILE A 60 -5.13 16.81 -4.69
CA ILE A 60 -4.02 15.86 -4.56
C ILE A 60 -4.44 14.71 -3.63
N TRP A 61 -3.87 13.52 -3.83
CA TRP A 61 -4.12 12.33 -3.00
C TRP A 61 -2.84 11.51 -2.81
N ASP A 62 -2.50 10.66 -3.77
CA ASP A 62 -1.26 9.88 -3.76
C ASP A 62 -0.08 10.83 -3.95
N THR A 63 0.83 10.86 -2.99
CA THR A 63 2.05 11.67 -3.03
C THR A 63 3.26 10.77 -3.06
N MET A 64 4.20 11.05 -3.96
CA MET A 64 5.37 10.19 -4.24
C MET A 64 6.64 11.01 -4.03
N PRO A 65 7.30 10.91 -2.87
CA PRO A 65 8.56 11.61 -2.62
C PRO A 65 9.66 11.16 -3.59
N LEU A 66 10.55 12.09 -3.95
CA LEU A 66 11.76 11.74 -4.68
C LEU A 66 12.66 10.88 -3.78
N ARG A 67 13.14 9.74 -4.32
CA ARG A 67 13.88 8.76 -3.54
C ARG A 67 14.94 8.02 -4.35
N GLU A 68 15.94 7.53 -3.63
CA GLU A 68 16.95 6.60 -4.14
C GLU A 68 16.38 5.20 -4.37
N LEU A 69 17.16 4.33 -5.02
CA LEU A 69 16.77 2.93 -5.28
C LEU A 69 16.60 2.11 -4.00
N ASP A 70 17.20 2.53 -2.89
CA ASP A 70 17.07 1.89 -1.58
C ASP A 70 15.85 2.38 -0.76
N GLY A 71 15.13 3.40 -1.26
CA GLY A 71 13.96 4.00 -0.60
C GLY A 71 14.25 5.26 0.21
N THR A 72 15.50 5.71 0.31
CA THR A 72 15.86 6.95 1.01
C THR A 72 15.25 8.16 0.30
N VAL A 73 14.50 9.00 1.02
CA VAL A 73 13.96 10.27 0.48
C VAL A 73 15.08 11.30 0.36
N VAL A 74 15.18 11.98 -0.77
CA VAL A 74 16.30 12.89 -1.07
C VAL A 74 15.83 14.29 -1.43
N SER A 75 16.73 15.26 -1.19
CA SER A 75 16.63 16.62 -1.69
C SER A 75 17.71 16.87 -2.74
N VAL A 76 17.42 17.75 -3.70
CA VAL A 76 18.39 18.13 -4.75
C VAL A 76 18.61 19.63 -4.64
N ASN A 77 19.86 20.03 -4.35
CA ASN A 77 20.25 21.43 -4.18
C ASN A 77 19.39 22.19 -3.14
N GLY A 78 18.98 21.49 -2.07
CA GLY A 78 18.18 22.07 -0.98
C GLY A 78 16.67 22.06 -1.22
N TRP A 79 16.18 21.51 -2.33
CA TRP A 79 14.75 21.36 -2.60
C TRP A 79 14.28 19.92 -2.35
N SER A 80 13.24 19.78 -1.55
CA SER A 80 12.58 18.53 -1.18
C SER A 80 11.07 18.64 -1.33
#